data_AF-A0A2G5VRJ5-F1
#
_entry.id   AF-A0A2G5VRJ5-F1
#
_cell.length_a   1.000
_cell.length_b   1.000
_cell.length_c   1.000
_cell.angle_alpha   90.00
_cell.angle_beta   90.00
_cell.angle_gamma   90.00
#
_symmetry.space_group_name_H-M   'P 1'
#
loop_
_entity.id
_entity.type
_entity.pdbx_description
1 polymer ?
#
loop_
_entity_poly.entity_id
_entity_poly.type
_entity_poly.pdbx_seq_one_letter_code
_entity_poly.pdbx_strand_id
1 'polypeptide(L)'
;MPIALLQFPTDLIGDILTLCYPFELFILSDCSKKTRKLVKSKVTNKWKIQSIDSTSIDLKSGYIKKEYRFTIVEYPEFHYQQRTLMIGIGIYLMYPNEAVDELLKDVVEVFGCKSIRSIKSEDFEEDSEKFLDLCQAIIDLDLQVEHMDLNSYWYYDCRDFEELRDQMEKSKKINIVRP
;
A
#
# COMPACT_ATOMS: atom_id res chain seq x y z
N MET A 1 4.00 25.04 -8.21
CA MET A 1 4.89 25.03 -9.39
C MET A 1 4.15 24.38 -10.56
N PRO A 2 4.04 25.01 -11.75
CA PRO A 2 3.61 24.29 -12.94
C PRO A 2 4.73 23.31 -13.30
N ILE A 3 4.46 22.01 -13.18
CA ILE A 3 5.37 20.98 -13.66
C ILE A 3 5.36 21.08 -15.19
N ALA A 4 6.51 21.28 -15.83
CA ALA A 4 6.60 21.38 -17.30
C ALA A 4 5.94 20.18 -18.01
N LEU A 5 5.95 19.01 -17.36
CA LEU A 5 5.22 17.81 -17.80
C LEU A 5 3.73 18.06 -18.09
N LEU A 6 3.05 18.93 -17.32
CA LEU A 6 1.62 19.19 -17.47
C LEU A 6 1.26 20.12 -18.65
N GLN A 7 2.26 20.66 -19.35
CA GLN A 7 2.09 21.44 -20.58
C GLN A 7 2.08 20.55 -21.83
N PHE A 8 2.50 19.29 -21.72
CA PHE A 8 2.44 18.33 -22.82
C PHE A 8 1.00 17.84 -23.06
N PRO A 9 0.69 17.38 -24.29
CA PRO A 9 -0.56 16.69 -24.57
C PRO A 9 -0.76 15.51 -23.62
N THR A 10 -2.01 15.31 -23.19
CA THR A 10 -2.34 14.29 -22.17
C THR A 10 -1.99 12.87 -22.63
N ASP A 11 -2.07 12.61 -23.94
CA ASP A 11 -1.73 11.31 -24.52
C ASP A 11 -0.24 11.00 -24.37
N LEU A 12 0.62 11.97 -24.70
CA LEU A 12 2.08 11.83 -24.56
C LEU A 12 2.50 11.64 -23.09
N ILE A 13 1.89 12.40 -22.17
CA ILE A 13 2.12 12.21 -20.72
C ILE A 13 1.68 10.79 -20.32
N GLY A 14 0.54 10.34 -20.84
CA GLY A 14 0.03 9.00 -20.61
C GLY A 14 1.05 7.92 -20.96
N ASP A 15 1.68 8.03 -22.12
CA ASP A 15 2.69 7.08 -22.59
C ASP A 15 3.95 7.12 -21.71
N ILE A 16 4.42 8.31 -21.33
CA ILE A 16 5.56 8.46 -20.41
C ILE A 16 5.27 7.77 -19.07
N LEU A 17 4.07 7.96 -18.51
CA LEU A 17 3.68 7.34 -17.24
C LEU A 17 3.67 5.81 -17.30
N THR A 18 3.47 5.20 -18.47
CA THR A 18 3.56 3.73 -18.61
C THR A 18 4.98 3.18 -18.51
N LEU A 19 5.99 4.05 -18.69
CA LEU A 19 7.41 3.70 -18.63
C LEU A 19 8.02 3.92 -17.24
N CYS A 20 7.33 4.63 -16.35
CA CYS A 20 7.79 4.90 -14.99
C CYS A 20 7.66 3.67 -14.08
N TYR A 21 8.58 3.53 -13.12
CA TYR A 21 8.45 2.54 -12.05
C TYR A 21 7.63 3.11 -10.88
N PRO A 22 7.21 2.27 -9.90
CA PRO A 22 6.40 2.72 -8.78
C PRO A 22 6.95 3.93 -8.04
N PHE A 23 8.27 4.03 -7.88
CA PHE A 23 8.87 5.14 -7.17
C PHE A 23 8.65 6.49 -7.89
N GLU A 24 8.92 6.55 -9.20
CA GLU A 24 8.70 7.78 -9.96
C GLU A 24 7.21 8.12 -10.04
N LEU A 25 6.35 7.10 -10.17
CA LEU A 25 4.90 7.30 -10.16
C LEU A 25 4.42 7.89 -8.83
N PHE A 26 4.95 7.41 -7.71
CA PHE A 26 4.64 7.92 -6.38
C PHE A 26 5.05 9.39 -6.24
N ILE A 27 6.30 9.74 -6.58
CA ILE A 27 6.79 11.13 -6.57
C ILE A 27 5.93 12.03 -7.48
N LEU A 28 5.67 11.60 -8.71
CA LEU A 28 4.86 12.37 -9.66
C LEU A 28 3.44 12.62 -9.14
N SER A 29 2.86 11.62 -8.47
CA SER A 29 1.53 11.72 -7.89
C SER A 29 1.44 12.73 -6.75
N ASP A 30 2.55 12.96 -6.03
CA ASP A 30 2.60 13.91 -4.93
C ASP A 30 2.71 15.37 -5.42
N CYS A 31 3.20 15.56 -6.65
CA CYS A 31 3.44 16.90 -7.19
C CYS A 31 2.15 17.73 -7.41
N SER A 32 1.00 17.10 -7.71
CA SER A 32 -0.31 17.78 -7.77
C SER A 32 -1.49 16.81 -7.85
N LYS A 33 -2.69 17.26 -7.41
CA LYS A 33 -3.96 16.51 -7.59
C LYS A 33 -4.23 16.12 -9.05
N LYS A 34 -3.82 16.94 -10.02
CA LYS A 34 -3.99 16.65 -11.46
C LYS A 34 -3.07 15.50 -11.89
N THR A 35 -1.80 15.55 -11.49
CA THR A 35 -0.83 14.49 -11.78
C THR A 35 -1.23 13.19 -11.13
N ARG A 36 -1.68 13.22 -9.87
CA ARG A 36 -2.21 12.04 -9.15
C ARG A 36 -3.33 11.35 -9.91
N LYS A 37 -4.33 12.12 -10.37
CA LYS A 37 -5.44 11.58 -11.19
C LYS A 37 -4.95 10.96 -12.50
N LEU A 38 -3.99 11.60 -13.17
CA LEU A 38 -3.40 11.08 -14.41
C LEU A 38 -2.65 9.77 -14.16
N VAL A 39 -1.77 9.72 -13.15
CA VAL A 39 -1.05 8.51 -12.72
C VAL A 39 -2.05 7.40 -12.44
N LYS A 40 -3.00 7.63 -11.52
CA LYS A 40 -4.02 6.65 -11.15
C LYS A 40 -4.73 6.10 -12.38
N SER A 41 -5.20 6.95 -13.28
CA SER A 41 -5.91 6.52 -14.50
C SER A 41 -5.11 5.57 -15.40
N LYS A 42 -3.78 5.69 -15.41
CA LYS A 42 -2.89 4.89 -16.27
C LYS A 42 -2.38 3.62 -15.61
N VAL A 43 -2.35 3.57 -14.28
CA VAL A 43 -1.78 2.44 -13.53
C VAL A 43 -2.79 1.64 -12.71
N THR A 44 -4.04 2.11 -12.61
CA THR A 44 -5.12 1.41 -11.91
C THR A 44 -5.18 -0.07 -12.32
N ASN A 45 -5.26 -0.95 -11.33
CA ASN A 45 -5.29 -2.42 -11.46
C ASN A 45 -4.04 -3.09 -12.07
N LYS A 46 -2.98 -2.36 -12.40
CA LYS A 46 -1.71 -2.98 -12.87
C LYS A 46 -0.85 -3.51 -11.72
N TRP A 47 -1.12 -3.01 -10.52
CA TRP A 47 -0.37 -3.30 -9.31
C TRP A 47 -1.28 -3.94 -8.26
N LYS A 48 -0.73 -4.90 -7.53
CA LYS A 48 -1.38 -5.57 -6.41
C LYS A 48 -0.50 -5.47 -5.18
N ILE A 49 -1.13 -5.26 -4.03
CA ILE A 49 -0.44 -5.35 -2.75
C ILE A 49 -0.26 -6.84 -2.45
N GLN A 50 0.99 -7.26 -2.26
CA GLN A 50 1.32 -8.64 -1.91
C GLN A 50 1.22 -8.86 -0.41
N SER A 51 1.85 -7.98 0.37
CA SER A 51 1.90 -8.07 1.82
C SER A 51 1.99 -6.69 2.43
N ILE A 52 1.54 -6.58 3.68
CA ILE A 52 1.68 -5.41 4.53
C ILE A 52 2.20 -5.91 5.88
N ASP A 53 3.26 -5.28 6.37
CA ASP A 53 3.77 -5.44 7.74
C ASP A 53 3.61 -4.11 8.51
N SER A 54 4.09 -4.05 9.75
CA SER A 54 3.97 -2.85 10.61
C SER A 54 4.65 -1.59 10.08
N THR A 55 5.56 -1.70 9.11
CA THR A 55 6.32 -0.57 8.57
C THR A 55 6.42 -0.56 7.05
N SER A 56 5.82 -1.52 6.34
CA SER A 56 6.07 -1.68 4.92
C SER A 56 4.92 -2.29 4.13
N ILE A 57 4.87 -1.93 2.84
CA ILE A 57 3.91 -2.44 1.85
C ILE A 57 4.68 -2.98 0.66
N ASP A 58 4.50 -4.27 0.38
CA ASP A 58 5.06 -4.93 -0.80
C ASP A 58 4.07 -4.83 -1.98
N LEU A 59 4.53 -4.23 -3.07
CA LEU A 59 3.77 -4.02 -4.29
C LEU A 59 4.37 -4.86 -5.43
N LYS A 60 3.50 -5.51 -6.20
CA LYS A 60 3.90 -6.32 -7.36
C LYS A 60 3.04 -6.02 -8.57
N SER A 61 3.68 -5.93 -9.73
CA SER A 61 3.00 -5.82 -11.01
C SER A 61 2.75 -7.20 -11.60
N GLY A 62 1.62 -7.36 -12.29
CA GLY A 62 1.38 -8.56 -13.09
C GLY A 62 2.34 -8.74 -14.28
N TYR A 63 3.07 -7.67 -14.65
CA TYR A 63 3.93 -7.63 -15.84
C TYR A 63 5.43 -7.64 -15.50
N ILE A 64 5.82 -7.13 -14.33
CA ILE A 64 7.21 -6.97 -13.93
C ILE A 64 7.53 -8.02 -12.85
N LYS A 65 8.61 -8.78 -13.02
CA LYS A 65 9.01 -9.83 -12.07
C LYS A 65 9.55 -9.30 -10.73
N LYS A 66 9.92 -8.02 -10.67
CA LYS A 66 10.46 -7.36 -9.47
C LYS A 66 9.35 -6.96 -8.50
N GLU A 67 9.63 -7.11 -7.22
CA GLU A 67 8.81 -6.61 -6.12
C GLU A 67 9.34 -5.25 -5.66
N TYR A 68 8.42 -4.37 -5.27
CA TYR A 68 8.71 -3.04 -4.78
C TYR A 68 8.21 -2.93 -3.35
N ARG A 69 9.12 -2.66 -2.42
CA ARG A 69 8.78 -2.50 -1.01
C ARG A 69 8.79 -1.03 -0.65
N PHE A 70 7.63 -0.50 -0.26
CA PHE A 70 7.54 0.82 0.36
C PHE A 70 7.77 0.63 1.85
N THR A 71 8.85 1.19 2.39
CA THR A 71 9.24 1.06 3.81
C THR A 71 9.20 2.43 4.47
N ILE A 72 8.55 2.50 5.62
CA ILE A 72 8.57 3.67 6.48
C ILE A 72 9.91 3.71 7.21
N VAL A 73 10.54 4.88 7.24
CA VAL A 73 11.81 5.12 7.92
C VAL A 73 11.67 6.23 8.94
N GLU A 74 12.36 6.07 10.06
CA GLU A 74 12.45 7.07 11.12
C GLU A 74 13.41 8.22 10.77
N TYR A 75 14.44 7.91 9.98
CA TYR A 75 15.54 8.84 9.72
C TYR A 75 15.35 9.64 8.41
N PRO A 76 15.33 10.98 8.47
CA PRO A 76 15.07 11.83 7.31
C PRO A 76 16.05 11.68 6.15
N GLU A 77 17.29 11.30 6.40
CA GLU A 77 18.28 11.09 5.36
C GLU A 77 17.88 9.97 4.38
N PHE A 78 17.03 9.03 4.82
CA PHE A 78 16.54 7.93 3.99
C PHE A 78 15.24 8.26 3.25
N HIS A 79 14.63 9.42 3.51
CA HIS A 79 13.41 9.83 2.82
C HIS A 79 13.61 9.98 1.30
N TYR A 80 12.71 9.41 0.51
CA TYR A 80 12.81 9.35 -0.95
C TYR A 80 14.11 8.67 -1.44
N GLN A 81 14.65 7.72 -0.68
CA GLN A 81 15.72 6.85 -1.18
C GLN A 81 15.15 5.60 -1.87
N GLN A 82 15.88 5.15 -2.89
CA GLN A 82 15.66 3.86 -3.53
C GLN A 82 16.90 2.98 -3.36
N ARG A 83 16.72 1.72 -2.96
CA ARG A 83 17.82 0.74 -2.85
C ARG A 83 17.46 -0.59 -3.49
N THR A 84 18.46 -1.25 -4.08
CA THR A 84 18.31 -2.62 -4.56
C THR A 84 18.30 -3.58 -3.37
N LEU A 85 17.29 -4.43 -3.29
CA LEU A 85 17.17 -5.53 -2.33
C LEU A 85 17.44 -6.86 -3.02
N MET A 86 17.62 -7.93 -2.24
CA MET A 86 17.84 -9.28 -2.78
C MET A 86 16.71 -9.73 -3.74
N ILE A 87 15.47 -9.37 -3.42
CA ILE A 87 14.27 -9.80 -4.16
C ILE A 87 13.57 -8.66 -4.93
N GLY A 88 14.10 -7.44 -4.91
CA GLY A 88 13.36 -6.29 -5.42
C GLY A 88 14.02 -4.94 -5.22
N ILE A 89 13.18 -3.92 -5.07
CA ILE A 89 13.58 -2.54 -4.86
C ILE A 89 12.89 -2.02 -3.60
N GLY A 90 13.68 -1.52 -2.65
CA GLY A 90 13.20 -0.81 -1.47
C GLY A 90 13.06 0.67 -1.78
N ILE A 91 11.93 1.24 -1.39
CA ILE A 91 11.57 2.64 -1.49
C ILE A 91 11.32 3.13 -0.06
N TYR A 92 12.08 4.11 0.39
CA TYR A 92 12.04 4.55 1.78
C TYR A 92 11.31 5.89 1.88
N LEU A 93 10.27 5.93 2.71
CA LEU A 93 9.38 7.08 2.88
C LEU A 93 9.26 7.42 4.37
N MET A 94 8.97 8.67 4.68
CA MET A 94 8.69 9.10 6.05
C MET A 94 7.20 9.29 6.19
N TYR A 95 6.64 8.73 7.27
CA TYR A 95 5.27 8.98 7.70
C TYR A 95 5.29 9.37 9.18
N PRO A 96 4.49 10.37 9.60
CA PRO A 96 4.32 10.67 11.02
C PRO A 96 3.88 9.41 11.77
N ASN A 97 4.49 9.15 12.94
CA ASN A 97 4.17 8.02 13.82
C ASN A 97 4.20 6.63 13.15
N GLU A 98 4.95 6.48 12.06
CA GLU A 98 5.05 5.21 11.32
C GLU A 98 3.69 4.64 10.89
N ALA A 99 2.74 5.52 10.56
CA ALA A 99 1.38 5.17 10.20
C ALA A 99 1.31 4.40 8.87
N VAL A 100 1.35 3.06 8.93
CA VAL A 100 1.26 2.19 7.74
C VAL A 100 -0.11 2.24 7.07
N ASP A 101 -1.16 2.57 7.80
CA ASP A 101 -2.51 2.79 7.26
C ASP A 101 -2.57 4.04 6.37
N GLU A 102 -1.83 5.11 6.71
CA GLU A 102 -1.66 6.30 5.86
C GLU A 102 -0.86 5.97 4.59
N LEU A 103 0.22 5.19 4.72
CA LEU A 103 0.96 4.68 3.56
C LEU A 103 0.05 3.81 2.67
N LEU A 104 -0.83 3.00 3.25
CA LEU A 104 -1.81 2.22 2.50
C LEU A 104 -2.77 3.11 1.72
N LYS A 105 -3.31 4.17 2.35
CA LYS A 105 -4.20 5.15 1.69
C LYS A 105 -3.51 5.77 0.48
N ASP A 106 -2.26 6.20 0.63
CA ASP A 106 -1.48 6.80 -0.46
C ASP A 106 -1.19 5.78 -1.58
N VAL A 107 -0.73 4.57 -1.24
CA VAL A 107 -0.50 3.50 -2.23
C VAL A 107 -1.78 3.19 -3.01
N VAL A 108 -2.93 3.07 -2.33
CA VAL A 108 -4.23 2.81 -2.99
C VAL A 108 -4.67 4.01 -3.82
N GLU A 109 -4.44 5.24 -3.35
CA GLU A 109 -4.81 6.43 -4.11
C GLU A 109 -4.01 6.54 -5.40
N VAL A 110 -2.71 6.24 -5.36
CA VAL A 110 -1.78 6.33 -6.49
C VAL A 110 -1.96 5.17 -7.47
N PHE A 111 -1.94 3.94 -6.96
CA PHE A 111 -1.89 2.74 -7.79
C PHE A 111 -3.26 2.14 -8.09
N GLY A 112 -4.31 2.59 -7.41
CA GLY A 112 -5.67 2.09 -7.59
C GLY A 112 -5.77 0.60 -7.28
N CYS A 113 -5.03 0.13 -6.27
CA CYS A 113 -5.10 -1.24 -5.81
C CYS A 113 -6.49 -1.54 -5.24
N LYS A 114 -6.97 -2.77 -5.48
CA LYS A 114 -8.28 -3.24 -5.01
C LYS A 114 -8.20 -4.45 -4.10
N SER A 115 -7.04 -5.10 -4.06
CA SER A 115 -6.83 -6.25 -3.22
C SER A 115 -5.44 -6.27 -2.60
N ILE A 116 -5.40 -6.92 -1.44
CA ILE A 116 -4.22 -7.27 -0.66
C ILE A 116 -4.16 -8.79 -0.65
N ARG A 117 -3.03 -9.37 -1.04
CA ARG A 117 -2.92 -10.83 -1.12
C ARG A 117 -2.82 -11.48 0.25
N SER A 118 -1.97 -10.95 1.13
CA SER A 118 -1.82 -11.51 2.47
C SER A 118 -1.52 -10.45 3.51
N ILE A 119 -2.07 -10.63 4.71
CA ILE A 119 -1.70 -9.90 5.92
C ILE A 119 -1.50 -10.94 7.01
N LYS A 120 -0.47 -10.75 7.84
CA LYS A 120 -0.27 -11.58 9.02
C LYS A 120 -0.22 -10.71 10.27
N SER A 121 -0.94 -11.12 11.30
CA SER A 121 -0.95 -10.38 12.56
C SER A 121 0.37 -10.47 13.32
N GLU A 122 1.19 -11.50 13.05
CA GLU A 122 2.53 -11.66 13.63
C GLU A 122 3.46 -10.48 13.29
N ASP A 123 3.23 -9.83 12.14
CA ASP A 123 4.02 -8.68 11.68
C ASP A 123 3.74 -7.39 12.48
N PHE A 124 2.79 -7.44 13.43
CA PHE A 124 2.30 -6.32 14.24
C PHE A 124 2.33 -6.61 15.75
N GLU A 125 3.08 -7.62 16.21
CA GLU A 125 3.07 -8.04 17.63
C GLU A 125 3.49 -6.95 18.62
N GLU A 126 4.36 -6.03 18.19
CA GLU A 126 4.85 -4.94 19.04
C GLU A 126 3.85 -3.79 19.18
N ASP A 127 2.86 -3.69 18.29
CA ASP A 127 1.93 -2.56 18.24
C ASP A 127 0.55 -2.99 17.68
N SER A 128 -0.33 -3.37 18.60
CA SER A 128 -1.69 -3.77 18.26
C SER A 128 -2.55 -2.63 17.73
N GLU A 129 -2.27 -1.38 18.10
CA GLU A 129 -3.05 -0.23 17.61
C GLU A 129 -2.83 -0.05 16.10
N LYS A 130 -1.57 -0.18 15.63
CA LYS A 130 -1.25 -0.16 14.19
C LYS A 130 -2.02 -1.21 13.39
N PHE A 131 -2.21 -2.42 13.93
CA PHE A 131 -2.97 -3.46 13.23
C PHE A 131 -4.47 -3.13 13.15
N LEU A 132 -5.05 -2.57 14.21
CA LEU A 132 -6.45 -2.13 14.23
C LEU A 132 -6.68 -0.98 13.25
N ASP A 133 -5.79 0.03 13.25
CA ASP A 133 -5.83 1.16 12.31
C ASP A 133 -5.72 0.69 10.86
N LEU A 134 -4.82 -0.27 10.59
CA LEU A 134 -4.70 -0.90 9.28
C LEU A 134 -6.02 -1.60 8.88
N CYS A 135 -6.62 -2.39 9.78
CA CYS A 135 -7.87 -3.08 9.51
C CYS A 135 -9.02 -2.11 9.22
N GLN A 136 -9.10 -1.01 9.97
CA GLN A 136 -10.08 0.05 9.72
C GLN A 136 -9.86 0.69 8.34
N ALA A 137 -8.61 1.02 7.99
CA ALA A 137 -8.28 1.58 6.69
C ALA A 137 -8.63 0.62 5.53
N ILE A 138 -8.44 -0.69 5.70
CA ILE A 138 -8.84 -1.71 4.72
C ILE A 138 -10.37 -1.70 4.48
N ILE A 139 -11.15 -1.57 5.55
CA ILE A 139 -12.62 -1.46 5.46
C ILE A 139 -13.01 -0.19 4.72
N ASP A 140 -12.46 0.95 5.13
CA ASP A 140 -12.76 2.28 4.59
C ASP A 140 -12.40 2.41 3.10
N LEU A 141 -11.28 1.81 2.69
CA LEU A 141 -10.78 1.80 1.31
C LEU A 141 -11.46 0.74 0.43
N ASP A 142 -12.40 -0.04 0.98
CA ASP A 142 -13.12 -1.09 0.25
C ASP A 142 -12.19 -2.16 -0.37
N LEU A 143 -11.11 -2.51 0.33
CA LEU A 143 -10.12 -3.47 -0.17
C LEU A 143 -10.52 -4.91 0.11
N GLN A 144 -10.24 -5.80 -0.84
CA GLN A 144 -10.35 -7.24 -0.65
C GLN A 144 -9.04 -7.81 -0.11
N VAL A 145 -9.07 -8.57 0.98
CA VAL A 145 -7.92 -9.33 1.50
C VAL A 145 -8.06 -10.80 1.11
N GLU A 146 -7.15 -11.32 0.31
CA GLU A 146 -7.23 -12.71 -0.16
C GLU A 146 -6.94 -13.70 0.97
N HIS A 147 -5.98 -13.39 1.85
CA HIS A 147 -5.60 -14.19 3.02
C HIS A 147 -5.27 -13.31 4.22
N MET A 148 -5.87 -13.59 5.37
CA MET A 148 -5.50 -12.97 6.64
C MET A 148 -5.12 -14.08 7.63
N ASP A 149 -3.89 -14.06 8.08
CA ASP A 149 -3.33 -15.00 9.07
C ASP A 149 -3.33 -14.33 10.45
N LEU A 150 -4.04 -14.93 11.40
CA LEU A 150 -4.23 -14.38 12.74
C LEU A 150 -3.59 -15.34 13.75
N ASN A 151 -2.71 -14.81 14.60
CA ASN A 151 -2.21 -15.56 15.75
C ASN A 151 -3.34 -15.78 16.78
N SER A 152 -3.08 -16.60 17.80
CA SER A 152 -4.12 -16.98 18.78
C SER A 152 -4.70 -15.79 19.53
N TYR A 153 -3.90 -14.77 19.85
CA TYR A 153 -4.37 -13.57 20.54
C TYR A 153 -5.41 -12.81 19.73
N TRP A 154 -5.11 -12.54 18.46
CA TRP A 154 -6.03 -11.82 17.56
C TRP A 154 -7.28 -12.61 17.23
N TYR A 155 -7.18 -13.94 17.16
CA TYR A 155 -8.32 -14.79 16.82
C TYR A 155 -9.28 -15.01 18.00
N TYR A 156 -8.76 -15.23 19.21
CA TYR A 156 -9.56 -15.64 20.38
C TYR A 156 -9.76 -14.55 21.44
N ASP A 157 -8.82 -13.62 21.60
CA ASP A 157 -8.71 -12.81 22.82
C ASP A 157 -8.88 -11.29 22.60
N CYS A 158 -8.71 -10.80 21.37
CA CYS A 158 -8.80 -9.37 21.06
C CYS A 158 -10.23 -8.91 20.72
N ARG A 159 -10.94 -8.35 21.72
CA ARG A 159 -12.32 -7.83 21.54
C ARG A 159 -12.42 -6.69 20.53
N ASP A 160 -11.44 -5.80 20.51
CA ASP A 160 -11.45 -4.63 19.62
C ASP A 160 -11.38 -5.05 18.14
N PHE A 161 -10.76 -6.21 17.86
CA PHE A 161 -10.73 -6.79 16.53
C PHE A 161 -12.01 -7.57 16.17
N GLU A 162 -12.79 -8.06 17.15
CA GLU A 162 -14.00 -8.84 16.87
C GLU A 162 -15.00 -8.07 16.01
N GLU A 163 -15.20 -6.78 16.28
CA GLU A 163 -16.11 -5.93 15.52
C GLU A 163 -15.60 -5.72 14.08
N LEU A 164 -14.31 -5.42 13.92
CA LEU A 164 -13.69 -5.23 12.61
C LEU A 164 -13.74 -6.52 11.77
N ARG A 165 -13.42 -7.66 12.40
CA ARG A 165 -13.53 -8.99 11.79
C ARG A 165 -14.94 -9.24 11.26
N ASP A 166 -15.95 -8.99 12.08
CA ASP A 166 -17.35 -9.18 11.70
C ASP A 166 -17.73 -8.32 10.49
N GLN A 167 -17.26 -7.06 10.42
CA GLN A 167 -17.49 -6.17 9.27
C GLN A 167 -16.79 -6.68 8.00
N MET A 168 -15.55 -7.12 8.15
CA MET A 168 -14.73 -7.68 7.07
C MET A 168 -15.30 -8.99 6.49
N GLU A 169 -15.79 -9.88 7.35
CA GLU A 169 -16.45 -11.12 6.94
C GLU A 169 -17.81 -10.85 6.27
N LYS A 170 -18.64 -9.98 6.85
CA LYS A 170 -19.97 -9.63 6.28
C LYS A 170 -19.87 -9.02 4.90
N SER A 171 -18.82 -8.24 4.65
CA SER A 171 -18.55 -7.64 3.34
C SER A 171 -17.96 -8.64 2.32
N LYS A 172 -17.73 -9.91 2.72
CA LYS A 172 -17.05 -10.95 1.92
C LYS A 172 -15.67 -10.50 1.43
N LYS A 173 -15.04 -9.60 2.17
CA LYS A 173 -13.76 -9.00 1.77
C LYS A 173 -12.57 -9.86 2.17
N ILE A 174 -12.73 -10.87 3.03
CA ILE A 174 -11.60 -11.61 3.61
C ILE A 174 -11.82 -13.13 3.57
N ASN A 175 -10.76 -13.88 3.27
CA ASN A 175 -10.63 -15.27 3.73
C ASN A 175 -9.68 -15.33 4.92
N ILE A 176 -10.23 -15.56 6.12
CA ILE A 176 -9.43 -15.72 7.33
C ILE A 176 -8.90 -17.14 7.37
N VAL A 177 -7.58 -17.28 7.44
CA VAL A 177 -6.93 -18.56 7.71
C VAL A 177 -6.91 -18.75 9.20
N ARG A 178 -7.51 -19.84 9.68
CA ARG A 178 -7.58 -20.14 11.11
C ARG A 178 -6.22 -20.74 11.55
N PRO A 179 -5.69 -20.35 12.71
CA PRO A 179 -4.52 -20.98 13.30
C PRO A 179 -4.78 -22.44 13.69
#